data_AF-T1CKK2-F1
#
_entry.id   AF-T1CKK2-F1
#
_cell.length_a   1.000
_cell.length_b   1.000
_cell.length_c   1.000
_cell.angle_alpha   90.00
_cell.angle_beta   90.00
_cell.angle_gamma   90.00
#
_symmetry.space_group_name_H-M   'P 1'
#
loop_
_entity.id
_entity.type
_entity.pdbx_description
1 polymer ?
#
loop_
_entity_poly.entity_id
_entity_poly.type
_entity_poly.pdbx_seq_one_letter_code
_entity_poly.pdbx_strand_id
1 'polypeptide(L)'
;AIGTETDGSLTCPASMNGVVDIKPTLGLVSRAGIVPIAASQDDPGPMARSVADAAALLTVIAGSDPRDPWTRHANRHVTDYTRYLKPGQLKGRRIGVVCGLVGADPQVRRILDYSVAALRSHGAQVIAVRLPHLHDYEKAEFTTLLYEFKNDLNAYLSHRHGLKVKTLSQLITFDERHAREEMPWFGQDIFLMADRMGPLTTPAYQKALARAKRLTGPQGIDAALKAHHLVALMAPASCPAWSIDLVD
;
A
#
# COMPACT_ATOMS: atom_id res chain seq x y z
N ALA A 1 -1.93 -0.30 -16.38
CA ALA A 1 -3.17 -0.19 -15.59
C ALA A 1 -2.91 0.72 -14.40
N ILE A 2 -3.97 1.14 -13.71
CA ILE A 2 -3.89 1.85 -12.42
C ILE A 2 -4.57 0.96 -11.39
N GLY A 3 -3.91 0.72 -10.27
CA GLY A 3 -4.51 0.12 -9.07
C GLY A 3 -4.45 1.10 -7.90
N THR A 4 -4.91 0.66 -6.74
CA THR A 4 -4.86 1.43 -5.49
C THR A 4 -4.33 0.57 -4.37
N GLU A 5 -3.49 1.12 -3.51
CA GLU A 5 -2.98 0.42 -2.34
C GLU A 5 -3.28 1.19 -1.05
N THR A 6 -3.97 0.50 -0.14
CA THR A 6 -4.03 0.86 1.28
C THR A 6 -2.91 0.13 2.03
N ASP A 7 -2.90 -1.20 1.92
CA ASP A 7 -1.82 -2.07 2.37
C ASP A 7 -1.73 -3.29 1.42
N GLY A 8 -0.63 -3.41 0.70
CA GLY A 8 -0.34 -4.51 -0.23
C GLY A 8 -1.21 -4.64 -1.49
N SER A 9 -2.29 -3.87 -1.69
CA SER A 9 -3.24 -4.05 -2.80
C SER A 9 -2.73 -3.66 -4.20
N LEU A 10 -1.54 -3.08 -4.33
CA LEU A 10 -0.76 -2.98 -5.58
C LEU A 10 0.32 -4.07 -5.61
N THR A 11 1.15 -4.11 -4.57
CA THR A 11 2.36 -4.93 -4.49
C THR A 11 2.06 -6.43 -4.51
N CYS A 12 1.05 -6.86 -3.75
CA CYS A 12 0.63 -8.25 -3.64
C CYS A 12 0.13 -8.81 -4.98
N PRO A 13 -0.91 -8.24 -5.64
CA PRO A 13 -1.37 -8.76 -6.92
C PRO A 13 -0.32 -8.59 -8.02
N ALA A 14 0.51 -7.54 -8.00
CA ALA A 14 1.59 -7.39 -8.97
C ALA A 14 2.60 -8.55 -8.88
N SER A 15 3.03 -8.88 -7.66
CA SER A 15 3.97 -9.98 -7.42
C SER A 15 3.41 -11.35 -7.80
N MET A 16 2.12 -11.62 -7.53
CA MET A 16 1.48 -12.88 -7.89
C MET A 16 1.29 -13.06 -9.39
N ASN A 17 1.14 -11.96 -10.13
CA ASN A 17 0.89 -11.97 -11.58
C ASN A 17 2.14 -11.63 -12.42
N GLY A 18 3.31 -11.52 -11.79
CA GLY A 18 4.57 -11.29 -12.49
C GLY A 18 4.63 -9.94 -13.22
N VAL A 19 4.04 -8.89 -12.65
CA VAL A 19 4.07 -7.52 -13.19
C VAL A 19 4.72 -6.55 -12.20
N VAL A 20 5.08 -5.37 -12.68
CA VAL A 20 5.65 -4.28 -11.89
C VAL A 20 4.53 -3.36 -11.42
N ASP A 21 4.60 -2.92 -10.17
CA ASP A 21 3.82 -1.81 -9.65
C ASP A 21 4.71 -0.71 -9.06
N ILE A 22 4.10 0.44 -8.80
CA ILE A 22 4.67 1.47 -7.94
C ILE A 22 3.57 1.99 -7.03
N LYS A 23 3.59 1.66 -5.74
CA LYS A 23 2.90 2.48 -4.73
C LYS A 23 3.71 3.76 -4.49
N PRO A 24 3.18 4.96 -4.84
CA PRO A 24 3.91 6.19 -4.61
C PRO A 24 3.89 6.62 -3.13
N THR A 25 4.67 7.65 -2.80
CA THR A 25 4.56 8.32 -1.50
C THR A 25 3.18 8.96 -1.36
N LEU A 26 2.59 8.84 -0.16
CA LEU A 26 1.28 9.38 0.16
C LEU A 26 1.11 10.83 -0.27
N GLY A 27 0.12 11.05 -1.14
CA GLY A 27 -0.21 12.37 -1.69
C GLY A 27 0.63 12.78 -2.90
N LEU A 28 1.41 11.89 -3.54
CA LEU A 28 2.01 12.19 -4.83
C LEU A 28 0.98 12.19 -5.97
N VAL A 29 -0.02 11.30 -5.89
CA VAL A 29 -1.10 11.13 -6.87
C VAL A 29 -2.43 11.39 -6.17
N SER A 30 -3.32 12.13 -6.83
CA SER A 30 -4.65 12.46 -6.27
C SER A 30 -5.54 11.25 -6.12
N ARG A 31 -6.27 11.19 -5.00
CA ARG A 31 -7.28 10.16 -4.72
C ARG A 31 -8.70 10.67 -5.01
N ALA A 32 -8.84 11.89 -5.53
CA ALA A 32 -10.13 12.47 -5.83
C ALA A 32 -10.92 11.60 -6.82
N GLY A 33 -12.10 11.13 -6.39
CA GLY A 33 -12.98 10.30 -7.21
C GLY A 33 -12.81 8.78 -7.00
N ILE A 34 -11.82 8.35 -6.23
CA ILE A 34 -11.60 6.94 -5.85
C ILE A 34 -12.44 6.61 -4.61
N VAL A 35 -13.05 5.42 -4.57
CA VAL A 35 -13.73 4.91 -3.36
C VAL A 35 -12.66 4.63 -2.30
N PRO A 36 -12.70 5.30 -1.13
CA PRO A 36 -11.61 5.24 -0.17
C PRO A 36 -11.71 4.04 0.79
N ILE A 37 -10.58 3.71 1.41
CA ILE A 37 -10.49 2.89 2.62
C ILE A 37 -9.88 3.71 3.76
N ALA A 38 -8.70 4.29 3.55
CA ALA A 38 -8.00 5.02 4.60
C ALA A 38 -7.17 6.16 4.02
N ALA A 39 -7.61 7.41 4.20
CA ALA A 39 -6.90 8.59 3.71
C ALA A 39 -5.45 8.71 4.23
N SER A 40 -5.08 8.01 5.30
CA SER A 40 -3.71 7.97 5.81
C SER A 40 -2.79 6.98 5.11
N GLN A 41 -3.29 6.13 4.20
CA GLN A 41 -2.53 5.06 3.55
C GLN A 41 -2.85 4.87 2.06
N ASP A 42 -4.06 5.21 1.62
CA ASP A 42 -4.52 5.05 0.25
C ASP A 42 -3.70 5.87 -0.75
N ASP A 43 -3.17 5.20 -1.78
CA ASP A 43 -2.63 5.86 -2.97
C ASP A 43 -2.95 5.05 -4.23
N PRO A 44 -3.39 5.70 -5.32
CA PRO A 44 -3.35 5.07 -6.65
C PRO A 44 -1.92 4.98 -7.17
N GLY A 45 -1.64 3.91 -7.93
CA GLY A 45 -0.33 3.65 -8.49
C GLY A 45 -0.39 2.90 -9.82
N PRO A 46 0.64 3.05 -10.68
CA PRO A 46 0.74 2.30 -11.93
C PRO A 46 1.01 0.81 -11.69
N MET A 47 0.42 -0.03 -12.53
CA MET A 47 0.80 -1.44 -12.71
C MET A 47 1.09 -1.71 -14.19
N ALA A 48 2.25 -2.27 -14.51
CA ALA A 48 2.69 -2.49 -15.88
C ALA A 48 3.65 -3.68 -16.01
N ARG A 49 3.94 -4.12 -17.23
CA ARG A 49 4.88 -5.25 -17.48
C ARG A 49 6.35 -4.87 -17.32
N SER A 50 6.66 -3.57 -17.23
CA SER A 50 8.03 -3.08 -17.10
C SER A 50 8.10 -1.87 -16.17
N VAL A 51 9.28 -1.66 -15.56
CA VAL A 51 9.57 -0.45 -14.78
C VAL A 51 9.45 0.81 -15.64
N ALA A 52 9.79 0.72 -16.93
CA ALA A 52 9.71 1.84 -17.85
C ALA A 52 8.27 2.32 -18.05
N ASP A 53 7.35 1.39 -18.31
CA ASP A 53 5.92 1.69 -18.49
C ASP A 53 5.29 2.22 -17.19
N ALA A 54 5.65 1.64 -16.04
CA ALA A 54 5.18 2.11 -14.74
C ALA A 54 5.67 3.55 -14.46
N ALA A 55 6.94 3.85 -14.73
CA ALA A 55 7.50 5.19 -14.57
C ALA A 55 6.89 6.22 -15.55
N ALA A 56 6.61 5.81 -16.79
CA ALA A 56 5.93 6.64 -17.78
C ALA A 56 4.51 6.99 -17.32
N LEU A 57 3.75 6.01 -16.81
CA LEU A 57 2.41 6.27 -16.27
C LEU A 57 2.46 7.14 -15.01
N LEU A 58 3.41 6.90 -14.09
CA LEU A 58 3.57 7.73 -12.90
C LEU A 58 3.83 9.20 -13.24
N THR A 59 4.60 9.45 -14.31
CA THR A 59 4.89 10.81 -14.81
C THR A 59 3.61 11.56 -15.18
N VAL A 60 2.62 10.85 -15.73
CA VAL A 60 1.36 11.44 -16.17
C VAL A 60 0.40 11.71 -15.00
N ILE A 61 0.35 10.81 -14.02
CA ILE A 61 -0.67 10.88 -12.96
C ILE A 61 -0.21 11.64 -11.71
N ALA A 62 1.10 11.81 -11.49
CA ALA A 62 1.62 12.55 -10.34
C ALA A 62 1.32 14.06 -10.46
N GLY A 63 0.82 14.67 -9.39
CA GLY A 63 0.39 16.06 -9.45
C GLY A 63 -0.42 16.53 -8.26
N SER A 64 -0.34 17.83 -7.98
CA SER A 64 -1.23 18.48 -7.03
C SER A 64 -2.64 18.62 -7.62
N ASP A 65 -3.65 18.28 -6.83
CA ASP A 65 -5.07 18.39 -7.13
C ASP A 65 -5.79 19.13 -5.99
N PRO A 66 -6.46 20.26 -6.25
CA PRO A 66 -7.17 21.02 -5.23
C PRO A 66 -8.30 20.24 -4.54
N ARG A 67 -8.78 19.15 -5.16
CA ARG A 67 -9.82 18.27 -4.58
C ARG A 67 -9.26 17.29 -3.56
N ASP A 68 -7.93 17.16 -3.49
CA ASP A 68 -7.24 16.28 -2.56
C ASP A 68 -6.14 17.03 -1.77
N PRO A 69 -6.43 17.48 -0.54
CA PRO A 69 -5.49 18.23 0.29
C PRO A 69 -4.16 17.53 0.59
N TRP A 70 -4.08 16.20 0.42
CA TRP A 70 -2.84 15.45 0.61
C TRP A 70 -1.83 15.74 -0.49
N THR A 71 -2.31 16.12 -1.68
CA THR A 71 -1.47 16.41 -2.85
C THR A 71 -0.94 17.83 -2.90
N ARG A 72 -1.23 18.69 -1.92
CA ARG A 72 -0.84 20.11 -1.91
C ARG A 72 0.66 20.39 -2.14
N HIS A 73 1.51 19.39 -1.92
CA HIS A 73 2.96 19.48 -2.11
C HIS A 73 3.50 18.56 -3.20
N ALA A 74 2.65 17.79 -3.88
CA ALA A 74 3.03 16.83 -4.92
C ALA A 74 3.89 17.47 -6.01
N ASN A 75 3.52 18.66 -6.50
CA ASN A 75 4.26 19.36 -7.56
C ASN A 75 5.73 19.68 -7.21
N ARG A 76 6.14 19.62 -5.93
CA ARG A 76 7.56 19.74 -5.53
C ARG A 76 8.38 18.49 -5.88
N HIS A 77 7.72 17.37 -6.12
CA HIS A 77 8.30 16.05 -6.35
C HIS A 77 7.95 15.47 -7.74
N VAL A 78 6.97 16.05 -8.43
CA VAL A 78 6.60 15.68 -9.80
C VAL A 78 7.76 15.94 -10.75
N THR A 79 7.99 14.98 -11.62
CA THR A 79 8.96 15.04 -12.70
C THR A 79 8.63 13.99 -13.75
N ASP A 80 9.27 14.07 -14.91
CA ASP A 80 9.47 12.90 -15.75
C ASP A 80 10.30 11.85 -14.99
N TYR A 81 9.66 10.75 -14.58
CA TYR A 81 10.31 9.66 -13.86
C TYR A 81 11.10 8.74 -14.80
N THR A 82 10.81 8.75 -16.11
CA THR A 82 11.54 7.93 -17.10
C THR A 82 13.00 8.36 -17.21
N ARG A 83 13.32 9.61 -16.88
CA ARG A 83 14.70 10.13 -16.85
C ARG A 83 15.62 9.39 -15.86
N TYR A 84 15.07 8.65 -14.91
CA TYR A 84 15.84 7.86 -13.94
C TYR A 84 16.14 6.43 -14.43
N LEU A 85 15.59 6.01 -15.58
CA LEU A 85 15.83 4.71 -16.20
C LEU A 85 17.20 4.67 -16.88
N LYS A 86 18.25 4.75 -16.06
CA LYS A 86 19.65 4.75 -16.52
C LYS A 86 20.33 3.44 -16.10
N PRO A 87 21.08 2.78 -16.99
CA PRO A 87 21.87 1.62 -16.60
C PRO A 87 23.00 2.01 -15.63
N GLY A 88 23.49 1.04 -14.86
CA GLY A 88 24.66 1.22 -13.99
C GLY A 88 24.45 2.02 -12.70
N GLN A 89 23.21 2.46 -12.40
CA GLN A 89 22.92 3.28 -11.21
C GLN A 89 23.05 2.54 -9.87
N LEU A 90 23.20 1.21 -9.91
CA LEU A 90 23.38 0.36 -8.73
C LEU A 90 24.80 0.38 -8.16
N LYS A 91 25.81 0.81 -8.95
CA LYS A 91 27.21 0.79 -8.51
C LYS A 91 27.41 1.64 -7.25
N GLY A 92 27.91 1.02 -6.19
CA GLY A 92 28.16 1.66 -4.89
C GLY A 92 26.89 1.89 -4.04
N ARG A 93 25.70 1.53 -4.51
CA ARG A 93 24.46 1.66 -3.74
C ARG A 93 24.38 0.61 -2.66
N ARG A 94 23.84 0.97 -1.50
CA ARG A 94 23.66 0.07 -0.35
C ARG A 94 22.18 -0.30 -0.22
N ILE A 95 21.86 -1.59 -0.32
CA ILE A 95 20.49 -2.11 -0.28
C ILE A 95 20.39 -3.11 0.88
N GLY A 96 19.38 -2.93 1.74
CA GLY A 96 19.13 -3.82 2.88
C GLY A 96 18.12 -4.90 2.54
N VAL A 97 18.46 -6.18 2.74
CA VAL A 97 17.51 -7.30 2.69
C VAL A 97 16.87 -7.44 4.06
N VAL A 98 15.55 -7.27 4.15
CA VAL A 98 14.81 -7.36 5.42
C VAL A 98 14.59 -8.82 5.79
N CYS A 99 15.44 -9.36 6.67
CA CYS A 99 15.46 -10.80 6.98
C CYS A 99 14.14 -11.33 7.55
N GLY A 100 13.39 -10.50 8.28
CA GLY A 100 12.10 -10.88 8.86
C GLY A 100 10.99 -11.13 7.84
N LEU A 101 11.19 -10.73 6.57
CA LEU A 101 10.18 -10.81 5.51
C LEU A 101 10.51 -11.84 4.41
N VAL A 102 11.58 -12.63 4.57
CA VAL A 102 12.01 -13.58 3.52
C VAL A 102 11.10 -14.80 3.41
N GLY A 103 10.31 -15.10 4.45
CA GLY A 103 9.47 -16.29 4.51
C GLY A 103 10.28 -17.60 4.60
N ALA A 104 9.58 -18.74 4.60
CA ALA A 104 10.17 -20.08 4.71
C ALA A 104 10.17 -20.87 3.39
N ASP A 105 9.52 -20.38 2.33
CA ASP A 105 9.41 -21.10 1.06
C ASP A 105 10.79 -21.19 0.35
N PRO A 106 11.30 -22.39 0.06
CA PRO A 106 12.61 -22.57 -0.55
C PRO A 106 12.69 -22.07 -2.00
N GLN A 107 11.59 -22.02 -2.73
CA GLN A 107 11.53 -21.46 -4.08
C GLN A 107 11.63 -19.94 -4.03
N VAL A 108 10.88 -19.29 -3.13
CA VAL A 108 10.98 -17.83 -2.89
C VAL A 108 12.40 -17.47 -2.46
N ARG A 109 12.99 -18.27 -1.56
CA ARG A 109 14.37 -18.07 -1.11
C ARG A 109 15.38 -18.11 -2.25
N ARG A 110 15.24 -19.07 -3.17
CA ARG A 110 16.10 -19.21 -4.36
C ARG A 110 16.03 -17.98 -5.27
N ILE A 111 14.83 -17.43 -5.48
CA ILE A 111 14.63 -16.21 -6.28
C ILE A 111 15.23 -14.99 -5.59
N LEU A 112 15.10 -14.89 -4.26
CA LEU A 112 15.76 -13.84 -3.49
C LEU A 112 17.28 -13.93 -3.63
N ASP A 113 17.86 -15.11 -3.44
CA ASP A 113 19.32 -15.29 -3.54
C ASP A 113 19.82 -14.96 -4.97
N TYR A 114 19.07 -15.33 -6.01
CA TYR A 114 19.35 -14.91 -7.40
C TYR A 114 19.29 -13.38 -7.56
N SER A 115 18.27 -12.72 -7.02
CA SER A 115 18.10 -11.26 -7.08
C SER A 115 19.22 -10.52 -6.34
N VAL A 116 19.64 -11.03 -5.18
CA VAL A 116 20.78 -10.51 -4.42
C VAL A 116 22.08 -10.66 -5.21
N ALA A 117 22.30 -11.81 -5.87
CA ALA A 117 23.47 -12.02 -6.72
C ALA A 117 23.46 -11.06 -7.93
N ALA A 118 22.31 -10.85 -8.57
CA ALA A 118 22.15 -9.92 -9.67
C ALA A 118 22.49 -8.47 -9.24
N LEU A 119 21.96 -8.00 -8.10
CA LEU A 119 22.28 -6.68 -7.55
C LEU A 119 23.79 -6.51 -7.28
N ARG A 120 24.42 -7.52 -6.67
CA ARG A 120 25.86 -7.51 -6.38
C ARG A 120 26.71 -7.49 -7.64
N SER A 121 26.35 -8.26 -8.67
CA SER A 121 27.05 -8.28 -9.96
C SER A 121 27.00 -6.92 -10.67
N HIS A 122 25.97 -6.10 -10.41
CA HIS A 122 25.82 -4.74 -10.90
C HIS A 122 26.43 -3.68 -9.96
N GLY A 123 27.22 -4.11 -8.98
CA GLY A 123 28.03 -3.25 -8.11
C GLY A 123 27.31 -2.71 -6.87
N ALA A 124 26.10 -3.20 -6.54
CA ALA A 124 25.44 -2.85 -5.29
C ALA A 124 26.04 -3.62 -4.11
N GLN A 125 26.11 -2.96 -2.95
CA GLN A 125 26.36 -3.59 -1.67
C GLN A 125 25.03 -4.04 -1.09
N VAL A 126 24.82 -5.36 -1.00
CA VAL A 126 23.58 -5.93 -0.44
C VAL A 126 23.88 -6.55 0.91
N ILE A 127 23.21 -6.04 1.95
CA ILE A 127 23.43 -6.43 3.35
C ILE A 127 22.12 -6.89 4.00
N ALA A 128 22.23 -7.85 4.92
CA ALA A 128 21.09 -8.29 5.72
C ALA A 128 20.76 -7.25 6.80
N VAL A 129 19.48 -6.91 6.96
CA VAL A 129 18.99 -5.97 7.98
C VAL A 129 17.75 -6.50 8.69
N ARG A 130 17.48 -5.97 9.88
CA ARG A 130 16.26 -6.21 10.64
C ARG A 130 15.51 -4.89 10.78
N LEU A 131 14.21 -4.90 10.51
CA LEU A 131 13.35 -3.78 10.84
C LEU A 131 12.95 -3.87 12.32
N PRO A 132 13.17 -2.82 13.12
CA PRO A 132 12.52 -2.71 14.41
C PRO A 132 10.99 -2.73 14.23
N HIS A 133 10.26 -3.27 15.20
CA HIS A 133 8.79 -3.15 15.25
C HIS A 133 8.00 -3.76 14.10
N LEU A 134 8.59 -4.72 13.36
CA LEU A 134 8.01 -5.30 12.14
C LEU A 134 6.57 -5.83 12.31
N HIS A 135 6.15 -6.19 13.51
CA HIS A 135 4.79 -6.69 13.81
C HIS A 135 4.09 -5.90 14.93
N ASP A 136 4.68 -4.80 15.41
CA ASP A 136 4.17 -4.07 16.59
C ASP A 136 3.09 -3.03 16.22
N TYR A 137 2.81 -2.85 14.92
CA TYR A 137 1.92 -1.83 14.36
C TYR A 137 0.56 -2.36 13.92
N GLU A 138 0.43 -3.64 13.58
CA GLU A 138 -0.74 -4.24 12.91
C GLU A 138 -2.07 -3.92 13.60
N LYS A 139 -2.13 -4.07 14.94
CA LYS A 139 -3.34 -3.72 15.70
C LYS A 139 -3.69 -2.23 15.62
N ALA A 140 -2.67 -1.37 15.64
CA ALA A 140 -2.85 0.07 15.57
C ALA A 140 -3.33 0.48 14.17
N GLU A 141 -2.72 -0.09 13.13
CA GLU A 141 -3.16 0.08 11.75
C GLU A 141 -4.60 -0.39 11.53
N PHE A 142 -4.93 -1.62 11.91
CA PHE A 142 -6.29 -2.14 11.72
C PHE A 142 -7.33 -1.28 12.46
N THR A 143 -6.98 -0.76 13.64
CA THR A 143 -7.84 0.23 14.33
C THR A 143 -7.98 1.50 13.49
N THR A 144 -6.88 2.06 12.98
CA THR A 144 -6.92 3.22 12.08
C THR A 144 -7.81 2.99 10.86
N LEU A 145 -7.65 1.86 10.17
CA LEU A 145 -8.42 1.49 9.00
C LEU A 145 -9.93 1.47 9.27
N LEU A 146 -10.37 0.87 10.40
CA LEU A 146 -11.80 0.82 10.73
C LEU A 146 -12.41 2.21 10.97
N TYR A 147 -11.66 3.12 11.61
CA TYR A 147 -12.11 4.49 11.81
C TYR A 147 -12.13 5.27 10.50
N GLU A 148 -11.06 5.21 9.70
CA GLU A 148 -10.98 5.95 8.45
C GLU A 148 -11.99 5.42 7.44
N PHE A 149 -12.15 4.11 7.28
CA PHE A 149 -13.08 3.52 6.31
C PHE A 149 -14.51 4.02 6.47
N LYS A 150 -15.06 4.00 7.70
CA LYS A 150 -16.41 4.54 7.95
C LYS A 150 -16.50 6.01 7.57
N ASN A 151 -15.55 6.83 8.04
CA ASN A 151 -15.63 8.28 7.90
C ASN A 151 -15.40 8.70 6.44
N ASP A 152 -14.39 8.13 5.79
CA ASP A 152 -13.99 8.45 4.42
C ASP A 152 -15.01 7.93 3.41
N LEU A 153 -15.55 6.71 3.60
CA LEU A 153 -16.61 6.19 2.73
C LEU A 153 -17.89 7.02 2.83
N ASN A 154 -18.31 7.40 4.05
CA ASN A 154 -19.47 8.28 4.24
C ASN A 154 -19.26 9.64 3.56
N ALA A 155 -18.07 10.23 3.72
CA ALA A 155 -17.70 11.47 3.05
C ALA A 155 -17.73 11.29 1.52
N TYR A 156 -17.21 10.18 0.99
CA TYR A 156 -17.25 9.89 -0.44
C TYR A 156 -18.69 9.77 -0.97
N LEU A 157 -19.52 8.95 -0.33
CA LEU A 157 -20.89 8.64 -0.77
C LEU A 157 -21.84 9.84 -0.68
N SER A 158 -21.68 10.68 0.34
CA SER A 158 -22.50 11.90 0.52
C SER A 158 -22.38 12.88 -0.64
N HIS A 159 -21.25 12.91 -1.35
CA HIS A 159 -21.02 13.78 -2.51
C HIS A 159 -21.37 13.10 -3.85
N ARG A 160 -21.81 11.84 -3.85
CA ARG A 160 -22.21 11.14 -5.10
C ARG A 160 -23.65 11.46 -5.47
N HIS A 161 -23.89 11.74 -6.75
CA HIS A 161 -25.23 11.91 -7.29
C HIS A 161 -25.77 10.57 -7.81
N GLY A 162 -27.10 10.40 -7.82
CA GLY A 162 -27.76 9.21 -8.37
C GLY A 162 -27.74 7.94 -7.49
N LEU A 163 -26.91 7.89 -6.44
CA LEU A 163 -26.89 6.75 -5.51
C LEU A 163 -27.99 6.85 -4.45
N LYS A 164 -28.65 5.72 -4.15
CA LYS A 164 -29.61 5.60 -3.04
C LYS A 164 -28.93 5.38 -1.68
N VAL A 165 -27.73 4.80 -1.69
CA VAL A 165 -26.89 4.55 -0.50
C VAL A 165 -25.95 5.73 -0.31
N LYS A 166 -25.92 6.31 0.89
CA LYS A 166 -25.13 7.50 1.27
C LYS A 166 -24.21 7.28 2.46
N THR A 167 -24.35 6.15 3.16
CA THR A 167 -23.52 5.83 4.32
C THR A 167 -23.17 4.34 4.36
N LEU A 168 -22.14 3.98 5.13
CA LEU A 168 -21.76 2.61 5.42
C LEU A 168 -22.93 1.83 6.06
N SER A 169 -23.65 2.41 7.03
CA SER A 169 -24.84 1.75 7.61
C SER A 169 -25.91 1.45 6.56
N GLN A 170 -26.13 2.35 5.60
CA GLN A 170 -27.08 2.12 4.50
C GLN A 170 -26.57 1.07 3.51
N LEU A 171 -25.25 0.97 3.30
CA LEU A 171 -24.63 -0.07 2.50
C LEU A 171 -24.81 -1.43 3.17
N ILE A 172 -24.58 -1.51 4.48
CA ILE A 172 -24.82 -2.73 5.27
C ILE A 172 -26.27 -3.21 5.10
N THR A 173 -27.25 -2.32 5.26
CA THR A 173 -28.66 -2.65 5.05
C THR A 173 -28.99 -3.03 3.60
N PHE A 174 -28.29 -2.44 2.62
CA PHE A 174 -28.44 -2.83 1.23
C PHE A 174 -27.97 -4.26 1.01
N ASP A 175 -26.78 -4.60 1.48
CA ASP A 175 -26.19 -5.94 1.37
C ASP A 175 -27.06 -6.98 2.08
N GLU A 176 -27.59 -6.67 3.27
CA GLU A 176 -28.52 -7.56 4.00
C GLU A 176 -29.79 -7.88 3.19
N ARG A 177 -30.35 -6.90 2.47
CA ARG A 177 -31.53 -7.09 1.63
C ARG A 177 -31.24 -7.87 0.35
N HIS A 178 -29.99 -7.87 -0.10
CA HIS A 178 -29.52 -8.53 -1.33
C HIS A 178 -28.49 -9.62 -1.00
N ALA A 179 -28.59 -10.25 0.18
CA ALA A 179 -27.53 -11.14 0.69
C ALA A 179 -27.22 -12.34 -0.22
N ARG A 180 -28.20 -12.80 -1.01
CA ARG A 180 -27.97 -13.88 -1.99
C ARG A 180 -27.03 -13.45 -3.13
N GLU A 181 -27.00 -12.17 -3.45
CA GLU A 181 -26.21 -11.58 -4.53
C GLU A 181 -24.89 -11.02 -3.99
N GLU A 182 -24.94 -10.26 -2.90
CA GLU A 182 -23.77 -9.53 -2.36
C GLU A 182 -22.93 -10.36 -1.38
N MET A 183 -23.52 -11.35 -0.69
CA MET A 183 -22.84 -12.17 0.32
C MET A 183 -23.01 -13.69 0.11
N PRO A 184 -22.82 -14.23 -1.12
CA PRO A 184 -23.00 -15.66 -1.37
C PRO A 184 -21.95 -16.56 -0.71
N TRP A 185 -20.76 -16.02 -0.40
CA TRP A 185 -19.61 -16.80 0.08
C TRP A 185 -19.10 -16.37 1.45
N PHE A 186 -19.18 -15.07 1.77
CA PHE A 186 -18.73 -14.50 3.04
C PHE A 186 -19.59 -13.28 3.38
N GLY A 187 -19.59 -12.94 4.67
CA GLY A 187 -20.34 -11.79 5.18
C GLY A 187 -19.58 -10.48 5.05
N GLN A 188 -20.05 -9.47 5.78
CA GLN A 188 -19.53 -8.10 5.75
C GLN A 188 -18.98 -7.65 7.11
N ASP A 189 -18.27 -8.54 7.81
CA ASP A 189 -17.80 -8.31 9.18
C ASP A 189 -17.00 -7.02 9.36
N ILE A 190 -16.13 -6.69 8.39
CA ILE A 190 -15.34 -5.46 8.43
C ILE A 190 -16.25 -4.23 8.33
N PHE A 191 -17.33 -4.26 7.54
CA PHE A 191 -18.29 -3.17 7.47
C PHE A 191 -18.99 -2.99 8.82
N LEU A 192 -19.43 -4.09 9.43
CA LEU A 192 -20.05 -4.08 10.77
C LEU A 192 -19.08 -3.58 11.85
N MET A 193 -17.79 -3.92 11.76
CA MET A 193 -16.75 -3.42 12.66
C MET A 193 -16.51 -1.92 12.49
N ALA A 194 -16.35 -1.47 11.25
CA ALA A 194 -16.10 -0.07 10.92
C ALA A 194 -17.30 0.81 11.28
N ASP A 195 -18.54 0.36 11.04
CA ASP A 195 -19.74 1.14 11.34
C ASP A 195 -19.93 1.42 12.84
N ARG A 196 -19.31 0.61 13.71
CA ARG A 196 -19.26 0.87 15.17
C ARG A 196 -18.27 1.96 15.58
N MET A 197 -17.40 2.40 14.68
CA MET A 197 -16.35 3.38 15.01
C MET A 197 -16.90 4.80 15.12
N GLY A 198 -16.25 5.59 15.97
CA GLY A 198 -16.56 7.00 16.21
C GLY A 198 -15.95 7.95 15.17
N PRO A 199 -16.04 9.27 15.41
CA PRO A 199 -15.39 10.26 14.56
C PRO A 199 -13.85 10.20 14.70
N LEU A 200 -13.15 10.73 13.69
CA LEU A 200 -11.68 10.83 13.65
C LEU A 200 -11.06 11.78 14.71
N THR A 201 -11.89 12.41 15.55
CA THR A 201 -11.46 13.15 16.75
C THR A 201 -11.30 12.26 17.98
N THR A 202 -11.68 10.98 17.88
CA THR A 202 -11.64 10.04 19.00
C THR A 202 -10.19 9.74 19.42
N PRO A 203 -9.85 9.81 20.73
CA PRO A 203 -8.48 9.59 21.20
C PRO A 203 -7.89 8.22 20.82
N ALA A 204 -8.73 7.18 20.77
CA ALA A 204 -8.32 5.83 20.37
C ALA A 204 -7.77 5.82 18.93
N TYR A 205 -8.47 6.46 17.99
CA TYR A 205 -8.01 6.60 16.60
C TYR A 205 -6.72 7.42 16.51
N GLN A 206 -6.66 8.58 17.14
CA GLN A 206 -5.48 9.45 17.08
C GLN A 206 -4.22 8.74 17.63
N LYS A 207 -4.38 7.98 18.72
CA LYS A 207 -3.31 7.17 19.30
C LYS A 207 -2.91 6.01 18.39
N ALA A 208 -3.87 5.35 17.75
CA ALA A 208 -3.63 4.26 16.81
C ALA A 208 -2.85 4.75 15.58
N LEU A 209 -3.32 5.82 14.94
CA LEU A 209 -2.68 6.44 13.77
C LEU A 209 -1.25 6.91 14.09
N ALA A 210 -1.08 7.63 15.20
CA ALA A 210 0.24 8.12 15.61
C ALA A 210 1.20 6.95 15.90
N ARG A 211 0.71 5.87 16.53
CA ARG A 211 1.51 4.67 16.78
C ARG A 211 1.91 3.98 15.48
N ALA A 212 0.96 3.71 14.58
CA ALA A 212 1.23 3.05 13.30
C ALA A 212 2.29 3.82 12.50
N LYS A 213 2.06 5.12 12.26
CA LYS A 213 3.01 5.97 11.52
C LYS A 213 4.40 6.04 12.14
N ARG A 214 4.48 6.11 13.47
CA ARG A 214 5.77 6.17 14.18
C ARG A 214 6.56 4.87 14.03
N LEU A 215 5.89 3.72 14.16
CA LEU A 215 6.52 2.41 14.13
C LEU A 215 6.94 2.00 12.71
N THR A 216 6.17 2.35 11.68
CA THR A 216 6.47 1.96 10.29
C THR A 216 7.41 2.93 9.58
N GLY A 217 7.31 4.24 9.86
CA GLY A 217 8.19 5.27 9.28
C GLY A 217 9.44 5.53 10.14
N PRO A 218 9.43 6.54 11.04
CA PRO A 218 10.62 6.98 11.77
C PRO A 218 11.36 5.91 12.57
N GLN A 219 10.63 4.99 13.21
CA GLN A 219 11.21 3.90 14.02
C GLN A 219 11.36 2.58 13.24
N GLY A 220 10.86 2.52 12.01
CA GLY A 220 10.89 1.34 11.15
C GLY A 220 11.82 1.56 9.96
N ILE A 221 11.23 1.91 8.81
CA ILE A 221 11.95 2.09 7.53
C ILE A 221 13.08 3.11 7.69
N ASP A 222 12.81 4.31 8.22
CA ASP A 222 13.80 5.39 8.30
C ASP A 222 14.97 5.02 9.21
N ALA A 223 14.68 4.37 10.34
CA ALA A 223 15.69 3.91 11.29
C ALA A 223 16.64 2.90 10.63
N ALA A 224 16.10 1.93 9.89
CA ALA A 224 16.91 0.92 9.20
C ALA A 224 17.72 1.51 8.04
N LEU A 225 17.12 2.42 7.25
CA LEU A 225 17.84 3.13 6.20
C LEU A 225 19.02 3.92 6.77
N LYS A 226 18.80 4.66 7.87
CA LYS A 226 19.83 5.47 8.53
C LYS A 226 20.92 4.62 9.18
N ALA A 227 20.57 3.56 9.90
CA ALA A 227 21.51 2.74 10.65
C ALA A 227 22.61 2.13 9.78
N HIS A 228 22.31 1.83 8.51
CA HIS A 228 23.26 1.21 7.60
C HIS A 228 23.58 2.04 6.35
N HIS A 229 23.15 3.31 6.31
CA HIS A 229 23.30 4.22 5.16
C HIS A 229 22.77 3.61 3.85
N LEU A 230 21.58 3.05 3.90
CA LEU A 230 20.93 2.40 2.76
C LEU A 230 20.21 3.41 1.88
N VAL A 231 20.08 3.08 0.60
CA VAL A 231 19.21 3.81 -0.35
C VAL A 231 17.86 3.13 -0.56
N ALA A 232 17.74 1.85 -0.21
CA ALA A 232 16.52 1.06 -0.33
C ALA A 232 16.55 -0.14 0.61
N LEU A 233 15.36 -0.63 0.92
CA LEU A 233 15.12 -1.94 1.51
C LEU A 233 14.51 -2.86 0.45
N MET A 234 14.78 -4.16 0.56
CA MET A 234 14.18 -5.18 -0.30
C MET A 234 13.78 -6.41 0.51
N ALA A 235 12.71 -7.06 0.08
CA ALA A 235 12.26 -8.36 0.55
C ALA A 235 11.43 -9.01 -0.59
N PRO A 236 11.18 -10.33 -0.54
CA PRO A 236 10.09 -10.91 -1.32
C PRO A 236 8.77 -10.19 -1.01
N ALA A 237 8.00 -9.88 -2.05
CA ALA A 237 6.73 -9.16 -1.90
C ALA A 237 5.62 -10.04 -1.30
N SER A 238 5.48 -11.28 -1.77
CA SER A 238 4.49 -12.24 -1.30
C SER A 238 4.96 -13.68 -1.56
N CYS A 239 4.20 -14.66 -1.05
CA CYS A 239 4.32 -16.06 -1.43
C CYS A 239 3.65 -16.31 -2.81
N PRO A 240 3.89 -17.49 -3.44
CA PRO A 240 3.15 -17.86 -4.65
C PRO A 240 1.63 -17.82 -4.45
N ALA A 241 0.91 -17.64 -5.56
CA ALA A 241 -0.55 -17.66 -5.55
C ALA A 241 -1.09 -18.97 -4.94
N TRP A 242 -2.19 -18.86 -4.19
CA TRP A 242 -2.89 -19.99 -3.58
C TRP A 242 -4.13 -20.38 -4.40
N SER A 243 -4.65 -21.58 -4.13
CA SER A 243 -5.89 -22.04 -4.76
C SER A 243 -7.08 -21.21 -4.29
N ILE A 244 -7.97 -20.87 -5.21
CA ILE A 244 -9.26 -20.21 -4.91
C ILE A 244 -10.39 -21.23 -4.69
N ASP A 245 -10.06 -22.53 -4.65
CA ASP A 245 -11.06 -23.58 -4.53
C ASP A 245 -11.81 -23.47 -3.20
N LEU A 246 -13.13 -23.69 -3.25
CA LEU A 246 -14.02 -23.56 -2.09
C LEU A 246 -14.01 -24.81 -1.20
N VAL A 247 -13.19 -25.80 -1.56
CA VAL A 247 -13.07 -27.10 -0.91
C VAL A 247 -11.58 -27.40 -0.75
N ASP A 248 -11.14 -27.59 0.50
CA ASP A 248 -9.85 -28.20 0.82
C ASP A 248 -9.85 -29.71 0.52
#